data_AF-A0A553QKS5-F1
#
_entry.id   AF-A0A553QKS5-F1
#
_cell.length_a   1.000
_cell.length_b   1.000
_cell.length_c   1.000
_cell.angle_alpha   90.00
_cell.angle_beta   90.00
_cell.angle_gamma   90.00
#
_symmetry.space_group_name_H-M   'P 1'
#
loop_
_entity.id
_entity.type
_entity.pdbx_description
1 polymer ?
#
loop_
_entity_poly.entity_id
_entity_poly.type
_entity_poly.pdbx_seq_one_letter_code
_entity_poly.pdbx_strand_id
1 'polypeptide(L)'
;MRREGLGGNYLVGSSPKENEEPDVSNLDVDHEFFQEKVWPHLANRIPAFEELKVSTAWAGFYDYNAFDQNAILGIHPLVTNMYFATGFSGHGLQQSPAVGRAIAELIFDHKYKTLDLSALHPDRIIMNNPMLEKNIV
;
A
#
# COMPACT_ATOMS: atom_id res chain seq x y z
N MET A 1 11.27 -1.38 9.47
CA MET A 1 11.31 -1.31 10.95
C MET A 1 11.10 0.13 11.40
N ARG A 2 10.24 0.37 12.38
CA ARG A 2 9.95 1.69 12.96
C ARG A 2 9.96 1.58 14.49
N ARG A 3 10.67 2.46 15.19
CA ARG A 3 10.58 2.53 16.66
C ARG A 3 9.19 2.99 17.09
N GLU A 4 8.64 2.39 18.13
CA GLU A 4 7.37 2.77 18.72
C GLU A 4 7.59 3.36 20.12
N GLY A 5 7.39 4.67 20.24
CA GLY A 5 7.59 5.40 21.49
C GLY A 5 9.01 5.27 22.05
N LEU A 6 9.12 5.36 23.38
CA LEU A 6 10.40 5.27 24.10
C LEU A 6 10.60 3.94 24.84
N GLY A 7 9.59 3.06 24.88
CA GLY A 7 9.57 1.82 25.66
C GLY A 7 10.40 0.66 25.10
N GLY A 8 11.23 0.89 24.08
CA GLY A 8 12.05 -0.15 23.44
C GLY A 8 11.29 -1.04 22.46
N ASN A 9 10.08 -0.67 22.06
CA ASN A 9 9.28 -1.41 21.09
C ASN A 9 9.61 -1.00 19.65
N TYR A 10 9.47 -1.95 18.73
CA TYR A 10 9.71 -1.76 17.30
C TYR A 10 8.61 -2.45 16.51
N LEU A 11 8.10 -1.76 15.50
CA LEU A 11 7.22 -2.32 14.49
C LEU A 11 8.05 -2.82 13.32
N VAL A 12 7.81 -4.07 12.94
CA VAL A 12 8.46 -4.77 11.84
C VAL A 12 7.41 -5.53 11.06
N GLY A 13 7.72 -5.83 9.80
CA GLY A 13 6.82 -6.55 8.92
C GLY A 13 7.42 -6.63 7.52
N SER A 14 6.87 -7.54 6.73
CA SER A 14 7.13 -7.70 5.31
C SER A 14 5.83 -8.12 4.65
N SER A 15 5.65 -7.76 3.39
CA SER A 15 4.63 -8.41 2.57
C SER A 15 5.18 -9.78 2.10
N PRO A 16 4.33 -10.81 1.97
CA PRO A 16 4.66 -12.04 1.27
C PRO A 16 5.01 -11.77 -0.20
N LYS A 17 5.58 -12.76 -0.87
CA LYS A 17 5.66 -12.75 -2.34
C LYS A 17 4.29 -13.09 -2.91
N GLU A 18 4.05 -12.73 -4.17
CA GLU A 18 2.80 -13.00 -4.87
C GLU A 18 2.35 -14.47 -4.81
N ASN A 19 3.29 -15.42 -4.85
CA ASN A 19 3.01 -16.85 -4.76
C ASN A 19 2.92 -17.40 -3.32
N GLU A 20 3.12 -16.55 -2.33
CA GLU A 20 3.08 -16.84 -0.89
C GLU A 20 1.95 -16.04 -0.19
N GLU A 21 1.10 -15.32 -0.95
CA GLU A 21 -0.02 -14.55 -0.40
C GLU A 21 -1.04 -15.47 0.31
N PRO A 22 -1.47 -15.13 1.53
CA PRO A 22 -2.43 -15.93 2.28
C PRO A 22 -3.85 -15.80 1.71
N ASP A 23 -4.73 -16.70 2.15
CA ASP A 23 -6.14 -16.64 1.82
C ASP A 23 -6.79 -15.37 2.41
N VAL A 24 -7.63 -14.70 1.62
CA VAL A 24 -8.25 -13.41 1.99
C VAL A 24 -9.57 -13.55 2.78
N SER A 25 -9.96 -14.76 3.16
CA SER A 25 -11.20 -15.03 3.90
C SER A 25 -11.13 -14.66 5.39
N ASN A 26 -9.94 -14.50 5.95
CA ASN A 26 -9.74 -14.08 7.33
C ASN A 26 -8.54 -13.11 7.47
N LEU A 27 -8.27 -12.68 8.70
CA LEU A 27 -7.12 -11.84 9.06
C LEU A 27 -6.32 -12.50 10.19
N ASP A 28 -6.24 -13.83 10.15
CA ASP A 28 -5.46 -14.57 11.12
C ASP A 28 -3.97 -14.28 10.88
N VAL A 29 -3.22 -14.14 11.99
CA VAL A 29 -1.80 -13.86 11.93
C VAL A 29 -1.05 -15.15 11.64
N ASP A 30 -0.32 -15.18 10.53
CA ASP A 30 0.72 -16.19 10.30
C ASP A 30 1.96 -15.87 11.14
N HIS A 31 2.08 -16.55 12.27
CA HIS A 31 3.22 -16.40 13.17
C HIS A 31 4.50 -17.09 12.63
N GLU A 32 4.38 -18.07 11.75
CA GLU A 32 5.53 -18.75 11.14
C GLU A 32 6.21 -17.84 10.11
N PHE A 33 5.44 -17.05 9.35
CA PHE A 33 5.97 -16.04 8.45
C PHE A 33 6.97 -15.10 9.14
N PHE A 34 6.69 -14.70 10.38
CA PHE A 34 7.63 -13.88 11.15
C PHE A 34 8.96 -14.62 11.40
N GLN A 35 8.91 -15.87 11.85
CA GLN A 35 10.09 -16.67 12.20
C GLN A 35 10.94 -17.00 10.97
N GLU A 36 10.31 -17.29 9.84
CA GLU A 36 11.00 -17.76 8.64
C GLU A 36 11.44 -16.63 7.72
N LYS A 37 10.63 -15.56 7.61
CA LYS A 37 10.82 -14.53 6.58
C LYS A 37 11.21 -13.18 7.14
N VAL A 38 10.83 -12.85 8.38
CA VAL A 38 11.10 -11.51 8.95
C VAL A 38 12.29 -11.53 9.91
N TRP A 39 12.28 -12.43 10.90
CA TRP A 39 13.29 -12.48 11.96
C TRP A 39 14.72 -12.72 11.48
N PRO A 40 15.01 -13.63 10.52
CA PRO A 40 16.39 -13.88 10.09
C PRO A 40 17.06 -12.63 9.51
N HIS A 41 16.30 -11.80 8.77
CA HIS A 41 16.78 -10.54 8.23
C HIS A 41 17.07 -9.52 9.34
N LEU A 42 16.22 -9.48 10.37
CA LEU A 42 16.37 -8.59 11.51
C LEU A 42 17.59 -8.95 12.37
N ALA A 43 17.71 -10.22 12.77
CA ALA A 43 18.81 -10.72 13.60
C ALA A 43 20.16 -10.56 12.91
N ASN A 44 20.23 -10.88 11.60
CA ASN A 44 21.43 -10.70 10.80
C ASN A 44 21.85 -9.23 10.67
N ARG A 45 20.89 -8.30 10.58
CA ARG A 45 21.18 -6.86 10.41
C ARG A 45 21.46 -6.15 11.72
N ILE A 46 20.85 -6.60 12.82
CA ILE A 46 20.91 -5.99 14.15
C ILE A 46 21.13 -7.13 15.16
N PRO A 47 22.37 -7.42 15.59
CA PRO A 47 22.65 -8.54 16.49
C PRO A 47 21.85 -8.51 17.81
N ALA A 48 21.51 -7.32 18.31
CA ALA A 48 20.66 -7.16 19.49
C ALA A 48 19.23 -7.74 19.31
N PHE A 49 18.83 -8.06 18.09
CA PHE A 49 17.52 -8.63 17.75
C PHE A 49 17.54 -10.17 17.66
N GLU A 50 18.68 -10.82 17.91
CA GLU A 50 18.73 -12.27 18.11
C GLU A 50 17.82 -12.73 19.26
N GLU A 51 17.69 -11.90 20.31
CA GLU A 51 16.87 -12.20 21.50
C GLU A 51 15.56 -11.42 21.55
N LEU A 52 15.08 -10.89 20.41
CA LEU A 52 13.83 -10.14 20.38
C LEU A 52 12.64 -11.02 20.84
N LYS A 53 11.60 -10.37 21.37
CA LYS A 53 10.33 -11.03 21.70
C LYS A 53 9.19 -10.34 20.97
N VAL A 54 8.34 -11.13 20.32
CA VAL A 54 7.10 -10.63 19.72
C VAL A 54 6.12 -10.32 20.85
N SER A 55 5.74 -9.05 20.99
CA SER A 55 4.76 -8.61 21.99
C SER A 55 3.32 -8.63 21.45
N THR A 56 3.15 -8.24 20.20
CA THR A 56 1.85 -8.13 19.51
C THR A 56 2.04 -8.34 18.00
N ALA A 57 1.00 -8.83 17.32
CA ALA A 57 0.98 -8.96 15.86
C ALA A 57 -0.43 -8.71 15.31
N TRP A 58 -0.52 -8.33 14.05
CA TRP A 58 -1.78 -8.17 13.32
C TRP A 58 -1.57 -8.48 11.83
N ALA A 59 -2.63 -8.90 11.16
CA ALA A 59 -2.71 -8.98 9.71
C ALA A 59 -3.67 -7.91 9.18
N GLY A 60 -3.54 -7.57 7.91
CA GLY A 60 -4.39 -6.58 7.26
C GLY A 60 -4.41 -6.76 5.76
N PHE A 61 -5.55 -6.43 5.14
CA PHE A 61 -5.67 -6.46 3.69
C PHE A 61 -4.87 -5.34 3.05
N TYR A 62 -4.28 -5.67 1.91
CA TYR A 62 -3.52 -4.75 1.09
C TYR A 62 -4.39 -4.27 -0.08
N ASP A 63 -4.63 -2.97 -0.17
CA ASP A 63 -5.34 -2.39 -1.32
C ASP A 63 -4.40 -2.36 -2.53
N TYR A 64 -4.48 -3.40 -3.35
CA TYR A 64 -3.56 -3.68 -4.45
C TYR A 64 -4.27 -3.58 -5.80
N ASN A 65 -3.68 -2.79 -6.71
CA ASN A 65 -4.12 -2.78 -8.09
C ASN A 65 -3.36 -3.83 -8.91
N ALA A 66 -3.99 -4.96 -9.22
CA ALA A 66 -3.39 -6.03 -10.02
C ALA A 66 -3.14 -5.66 -11.50
N PHE A 67 -3.71 -4.56 -12.01
CA PHE A 67 -3.53 -4.15 -13.41
C PHE A 67 -2.13 -3.61 -13.70
N ASP A 68 -1.69 -2.62 -12.91
CA ASP A 68 -0.41 -1.94 -13.11
C ASP A 68 0.23 -1.47 -11.80
N GLN A 69 -0.26 -1.96 -10.65
CA GLN A 69 0.24 -1.64 -9.30
C GLN A 69 0.13 -0.17 -8.88
N ASN A 70 -0.45 0.69 -9.73
CA ASN A 70 -0.60 2.11 -9.45
C ASN A 70 -2.01 2.45 -8.96
N ALA A 71 -2.13 3.56 -8.22
CA ALA A 71 -3.41 4.03 -7.72
C ALA A 71 -4.45 4.25 -8.85
N ILE A 72 -5.73 4.13 -8.50
CA ILE A 72 -6.86 4.43 -9.37
C ILE A 72 -7.57 5.64 -8.77
N LEU A 73 -7.41 6.79 -9.43
CA LEU A 73 -7.89 8.09 -8.96
C LEU A 73 -8.74 8.77 -10.02
N GLY A 74 -9.92 9.26 -9.65
CA GLY A 74 -10.75 10.06 -10.55
C GLY A 74 -12.23 9.73 -10.46
N ILE A 75 -12.99 10.21 -11.44
CA ILE A 75 -14.43 9.98 -11.50
C ILE A 75 -14.73 8.64 -12.18
N HIS A 76 -15.82 7.99 -11.79
CA HIS A 76 -16.29 6.80 -12.49
C HIS A 76 -16.77 7.18 -13.91
N PRO A 77 -16.30 6.53 -15.00
CA PRO A 77 -16.57 6.96 -16.37
C PRO A 77 -18.06 7.01 -16.76
N LEU A 78 -18.90 6.21 -16.10
CA LEU A 78 -20.35 6.16 -16.34
C LEU A 78 -21.21 6.75 -15.20
N VAL A 79 -20.63 7.05 -14.04
CA VAL A 79 -21.37 7.43 -12.82
C VAL A 79 -20.78 8.73 -12.29
N THR A 80 -21.41 9.85 -12.64
CA THR A 80 -20.82 11.19 -12.52
C THR A 80 -20.69 11.72 -11.09
N ASN A 81 -21.16 10.98 -10.09
CA ASN A 81 -21.07 11.32 -8.67
C ASN A 81 -20.30 10.26 -7.86
N MET A 82 -19.60 9.34 -8.52
CA MET A 82 -18.77 8.32 -7.89
C MET A 82 -17.29 8.61 -8.18
N TYR A 83 -16.47 8.61 -7.13
CA TYR A 83 -15.04 8.90 -7.22
C TYR A 83 -14.23 7.73 -6.70
N PHE A 84 -13.10 7.46 -7.34
CA PHE A 84 -12.13 6.46 -6.95
C PHE A 84 -10.92 7.12 -6.29
N ALA A 85 -10.48 6.52 -5.20
CA ALA A 85 -9.20 6.76 -4.54
C ALA A 85 -8.77 5.45 -3.87
N THR A 86 -8.26 4.51 -4.66
CA THR A 86 -7.98 3.12 -4.25
C THR A 86 -6.79 2.54 -5.02
N GLY A 87 -6.37 1.30 -4.73
CA GLY A 87 -5.31 0.60 -5.45
C GLY A 87 -3.91 1.13 -5.15
N PHE A 88 -3.66 1.64 -3.93
CA PHE A 88 -2.40 2.32 -3.60
C PHE A 88 -1.18 1.40 -3.47
N SER A 89 -1.36 0.08 -3.46
CA SER A 89 -0.30 -0.93 -3.44
C SER A 89 0.80 -0.60 -2.42
N GLY A 90 0.40 -0.25 -1.19
CA GLY A 90 1.28 0.05 -0.05
C GLY A 90 1.81 1.47 0.07
N HIS A 91 1.60 2.31 -0.93
CA HIS A 91 2.05 3.69 -0.92
C HIS A 91 1.00 4.65 -0.34
N GLY A 92 -0.17 4.13 0.05
CA GLY A 92 -1.34 4.93 0.45
C GLY A 92 -1.03 5.90 1.59
N LEU A 93 -0.24 5.49 2.59
CA LEU A 93 0.14 6.39 3.68
C LEU A 93 0.94 7.60 3.18
N GLN A 94 1.91 7.38 2.29
CA GLN A 94 2.75 8.43 1.73
C GLN A 94 1.99 9.32 0.75
N GLN A 95 1.11 8.72 -0.06
CA GLN A 95 0.40 9.40 -1.14
C GLN A 95 -0.89 10.09 -0.68
N SER A 96 -1.48 9.69 0.45
CA SER A 96 -2.78 10.18 0.92
C SER A 96 -2.93 11.70 0.99
N PRO A 97 -1.92 12.52 1.38
CA PRO A 97 -2.11 13.98 1.41
C PRO A 97 -2.30 14.57 0.01
N ALA A 98 -1.50 14.12 -0.97
CA ALA A 98 -1.60 14.59 -2.35
C ALA A 98 -2.90 14.10 -3.01
N VAL A 99 -3.27 12.84 -2.76
CA VAL A 99 -4.51 12.24 -3.27
C VAL A 99 -5.74 12.95 -2.71
N GLY A 100 -5.78 13.17 -1.39
CA GLY A 100 -6.90 13.88 -0.75
C GLY A 100 -7.10 15.28 -1.33
N ARG A 101 -6.00 16.00 -1.60
CA ARG A 101 -6.05 17.31 -2.28
C ARG A 101 -6.59 17.19 -3.70
N ALA A 102 -6.08 16.23 -4.49
CA ALA A 102 -6.47 16.05 -5.88
C ALA A 102 -7.96 15.66 -6.03
N ILE A 103 -8.45 14.76 -5.17
CA ILE A 103 -9.87 14.37 -5.14
C ILE A 103 -10.76 15.54 -4.71
N ALA A 104 -10.35 16.33 -3.72
CA ALA A 104 -11.09 17.53 -3.34
C ALA A 104 -11.19 18.53 -4.51
N GLU A 105 -10.10 18.75 -5.24
CA GLU A 105 -10.10 19.61 -6.43
C GLU A 105 -11.01 19.05 -7.53
N LEU A 106 -11.01 17.74 -7.79
CA LEU A 106 -11.97 17.15 -8.73
C LEU A 106 -13.43 17.35 -8.31
N ILE A 107 -13.73 17.23 -7.01
CA ILE A 107 -15.10 17.40 -6.49
C ILE A 107 -15.58 18.84 -6.63
N PHE A 108 -14.75 19.82 -6.21
CA PHE A 108 -15.17 21.23 -6.17
C PHE A 108 -14.96 21.97 -7.49
N ASP A 109 -13.90 21.63 -8.22
CA ASP A 109 -13.44 22.39 -9.40
C ASP A 109 -13.54 21.59 -10.71
N HIS A 110 -13.94 20.32 -10.65
CA HIS A 110 -14.06 19.41 -11.80
C HIS A 110 -12.76 19.20 -12.58
N LYS A 111 -11.60 19.55 -12.00
CA LYS A 111 -10.28 19.34 -12.58
C LYS A 111 -9.21 19.38 -11.50
N TYR A 112 -8.10 18.71 -11.74
CA TYR A 112 -6.89 18.88 -10.95
C TYR A 112 -6.34 20.32 -11.10
N LYS A 113 -5.84 20.90 -10.00
CA LYS A 113 -5.23 22.24 -10.01
C LYS A 113 -3.80 22.23 -9.48
N THR A 114 -3.57 21.55 -8.37
CA THR A 114 -2.25 21.59 -7.69
C THR A 114 -1.30 20.57 -8.28
N LEU A 115 -1.79 19.37 -8.57
CA LEU A 115 -1.01 18.26 -9.13
C LEU A 115 -1.88 17.50 -10.13
N ASP A 116 -1.39 17.38 -11.36
CA ASP A 116 -2.08 16.63 -12.40
C ASP A 116 -1.91 15.12 -12.17
N LEU A 117 -2.99 14.46 -11.78
CA LEU A 117 -3.05 13.01 -11.57
C LEU A 117 -3.88 12.30 -12.65
N SER A 118 -4.06 12.91 -13.82
CA SER A 118 -4.88 12.36 -14.91
C SER A 118 -4.34 11.02 -15.43
N ALA A 119 -3.04 10.76 -15.29
CA ALA A 119 -2.44 9.46 -15.62
C ALA A 119 -2.98 8.30 -14.75
N LEU A 120 -3.54 8.60 -13.57
CA LEU A 120 -4.12 7.61 -12.65
C LEU A 120 -5.63 7.42 -12.85
N HIS A 121 -6.21 8.01 -13.90
CA HIS A 121 -7.64 7.90 -14.20
C HIS A 121 -8.07 6.44 -14.49
N PRO A 122 -9.29 6.01 -14.11
CA PRO A 122 -9.81 4.68 -14.44
C PRO A 122 -9.85 4.37 -15.94
N ASP A 123 -9.93 5.39 -16.81
CA ASP A 123 -9.96 5.20 -18.26
C ASP A 123 -8.76 4.40 -18.78
N ARG A 124 -7.60 4.51 -18.13
CA ARG A 124 -6.42 3.75 -18.53
C ARG A 124 -6.66 2.23 -18.46
N ILE A 125 -7.49 1.77 -17.52
CA ILE A 125 -7.85 0.35 -17.37
C ILE A 125 -8.80 -0.05 -18.49
N ILE A 126 -9.81 0.77 -18.77
CA ILE A 126 -10.79 0.54 -19.85
C ILE A 126 -10.10 0.49 -21.22
N MET A 127 -9.11 1.35 -21.42
CA MET A 127 -8.33 1.45 -22.66
C MET A 127 -7.14 0.47 -22.70
N ASN A 128 -6.94 -0.35 -21.67
CA ASN A 128 -5.81 -1.27 -21.53
C ASN A 128 -4.43 -0.59 -21.73
N ASN A 129 -4.25 0.56 -21.09
CA ASN A 129 -3.05 1.39 -21.15
C ASN A 129 -2.37 1.48 -19.76
N PRO A 130 -1.58 0.45 -19.36
CA PRO A 130 -0.97 0.40 -18.04
C PRO A 130 0.09 1.49 -17.86
N MET A 131 0.15 2.05 -16.65
CA MET A 131 1.20 3.00 -16.28
C MET A 131 2.36 2.23 -15.66
N LEU A 132 3.39 1.93 -16.47
CA LEU A 132 4.57 1.23 -15.97
C LEU A 132 5.55 2.19 -15.30
N GLU A 133 5.99 1.85 -14.10
CA GLU A 133 7.04 2.59 -13.41
C GLU A 133 8.36 2.41 -14.16
N LYS A 134 8.92 3.53 -14.66
CA LYS A 134 10.13 3.48 -15.51
C LYS A 134 11.42 3.24 -14.73
N ASN A 135 11.39 3.36 -13.40
CA ASN A 135 12.55 3.27 -12.52
C ASN A 135 12.26 2.29 -11.37
N ILE A 136 12.17 0.99 -11.68
CA ILE A 136 12.20 -0.05 -10.64
C ILE A 136 13.65 -0.13 -10.14
N VAL A 137 13.89 0.22 -8.87
CA VAL A 137 15.19 0.03 -8.18
C VAL A 137 15.19 -1.32 -7.49
#